data_AF-R7SNV1-F1
#
_entry.id   AF-R7SNV1-F1
#
_cell.length_a   1.000
_cell.length_b   1.000
_cell.length_c   1.000
_cell.angle_alpha   90.00
_cell.angle_beta   90.00
_cell.angle_gamma   90.00
#
_symmetry.space_group_name_H-M   'P 1'
#
loop_
_entity.id
_entity.type
_entity.pdbx_description
1 polymer ?
#
loop_
_entity_poly.entity_id
_entity_poly.type
_entity_poly.pdbx_seq_one_letter_code
_entity_poly.pdbx_strand_id
1 'polypeptide(L)'
;MLAMVLGWCIALGGTTALDTLGSQAFTGGDRASVSVHLQRCITLLWLLFVPVAIFWTYMEPVLLLLGQEERLAHDVQSFLRVLVFGAPGYIGFESLKKYLQCQGIMRASTYVLIAVAPINLVLNVILVHHTSLGLLGSPLAISITFWLCFIFLALFTYLSPAHRKNGTWAGFHFGLVLDAGSCANFLKLALPGILMVGTEWAAFEIVALAAGRLGSLPLAAQSVIMTTDQIMNTIPFGIGVAASTRVGNLIGARLPDAAKRAAHASALLSVVIGAIVMVGLVTTKDIFGYIYSDDDDVAALVSKVMPLVASFQIADGLAGSCGGVLRGQGRQHLGAFFNLIAYYVLALPLGVTLAFHPNTHLGLQGLWIGQVIALFIVGLGEYTVVWVGTDWEKEVRHGIERNQAEAKRRQMREHRGQVAETA
;
A
#
# COMPACT_ATOMS: atom_id res chain seq x y z
N MET A 1 1.34 13.09 6.95
CA MET A 1 0.27 12.28 6.33
C MET A 1 -0.13 12.73 4.92
N LEU A 2 -0.16 14.03 4.61
CA LEU A 2 -0.43 14.55 3.25
C LEU A 2 0.35 13.81 2.13
N ALA A 3 1.65 13.58 2.32
CA ALA A 3 2.48 12.85 1.34
C ALA A 3 2.07 11.37 1.16
N MET A 4 1.51 10.72 2.19
CA MET A 4 1.01 9.35 2.11
C MET A 4 -0.18 9.25 1.17
N VAL A 5 -1.18 10.12 1.37
CA VAL A 5 -2.40 10.12 0.57
C VAL A 5 -2.16 10.61 -0.85
N LEU A 6 -1.37 11.67 -1.04
CA LEU A 6 -1.20 12.29 -2.35
C LEU A 6 -0.13 11.63 -3.23
N GLY A 7 0.88 10.99 -2.65
CA GLY A 7 2.00 10.45 -3.42
C GLY A 7 2.30 8.97 -3.16
N TRP A 8 2.42 8.56 -1.89
CA TRP A 8 2.86 7.19 -1.59
C TRP A 8 1.84 6.13 -1.98
N CYS A 9 0.55 6.48 -2.11
CA CYS A 9 -0.48 5.62 -2.69
C CYS A 9 -0.17 5.19 -4.15
N ILE A 10 0.53 6.03 -4.93
CA ILE A 10 0.96 5.68 -6.30
C ILE A 10 1.95 4.52 -6.27
N ALA A 11 2.91 4.56 -5.36
CA ALA A 11 3.89 3.50 -5.21
C ALA A 11 3.24 2.23 -4.65
N LEU A 12 2.57 2.31 -3.50
CA LEU A 12 2.05 1.13 -2.80
C LEU A 12 0.84 0.52 -3.51
N GLY A 13 -0.09 1.34 -3.97
CA GLY A 13 -1.27 0.89 -4.71
C GLY A 13 -0.98 0.58 -6.17
N GLY A 14 -0.10 1.33 -6.83
CA GLY A 14 0.23 1.10 -8.24
C GLY A 14 1.05 -0.18 -8.46
N THR A 15 1.97 -0.49 -7.54
CA THR A 15 2.78 -1.72 -7.61
C THR A 15 1.97 -2.99 -7.36
N THR A 16 0.74 -2.91 -6.83
CA THR A 16 -0.11 -4.11 -6.66
C THR A 16 -0.48 -4.74 -7.99
N ALA A 17 -0.43 -4.01 -9.10
CA ALA A 17 -0.58 -4.58 -10.44
C ALA A 17 0.47 -5.67 -10.74
N LEU A 18 1.67 -5.56 -10.16
CA LEU A 18 2.69 -6.62 -10.25
C LEU A 18 2.29 -7.86 -9.44
N ASP A 19 1.54 -7.73 -8.35
CA ASP A 19 1.08 -8.90 -7.60
C ASP A 19 0.21 -9.81 -8.49
N THR A 20 -0.61 -9.23 -9.37
CA THR A 20 -1.37 -9.96 -10.39
C THR A 20 -0.49 -10.40 -11.56
N LEU A 21 0.05 -9.43 -12.31
CA LEU A 21 0.70 -9.68 -13.60
C LEU A 21 2.02 -10.43 -13.43
N GLY A 22 2.82 -10.04 -12.45
CA GLY A 22 4.11 -10.65 -12.15
C GLY A 22 3.97 -12.09 -11.68
N SER A 23 3.10 -12.36 -10.70
CA SER A 23 2.90 -13.73 -10.16
C SER A 23 2.29 -14.68 -11.20
N GLN A 24 1.26 -14.23 -11.93
CA GLN A 24 0.63 -15.06 -12.97
C GLN A 24 1.57 -15.31 -14.15
N ALA A 25 2.39 -14.33 -14.54
CA ALA A 25 3.41 -14.50 -15.57
C ALA A 25 4.54 -15.44 -15.13
N PHE A 26 4.97 -15.37 -13.87
CA PHE A 26 6.07 -16.20 -13.36
C PHE A 26 5.78 -17.70 -13.43
N THR A 27 4.52 -18.09 -13.18
CA THR A 27 4.10 -19.49 -13.10
C THR A 27 3.34 -20.00 -14.33
N GLY A 28 2.66 -19.12 -15.05
CA GLY A 28 1.80 -19.49 -16.18
C GLY A 28 2.13 -18.81 -17.52
N GLY A 29 3.10 -17.89 -17.53
CA GLY A 29 3.53 -17.14 -18.71
C GLY A 29 5.00 -17.38 -19.07
N ASP A 30 5.52 -16.55 -19.95
CA ASP A 30 6.95 -16.52 -20.24
C ASP A 30 7.70 -15.83 -19.09
N ARG A 31 8.71 -16.49 -18.53
CA ARG A 31 9.52 -15.95 -17.42
C ARG A 31 10.15 -14.60 -17.75
N ALA A 32 10.48 -14.38 -19.02
CA ALA A 32 11.02 -13.11 -19.48
C ALA A 32 10.01 -11.95 -19.37
N SER A 33 8.70 -12.21 -19.47
CA SER A 33 7.67 -11.16 -19.37
C SER A 33 7.57 -10.56 -17.96
N VAL A 34 8.01 -11.30 -16.93
CA VAL A 34 8.05 -10.80 -15.54
C VAL A 34 8.96 -9.57 -15.44
N SER A 35 10.12 -9.57 -16.11
CA SER A 35 11.01 -8.40 -16.15
C SER A 35 10.45 -7.24 -16.97
N VAL A 36 9.69 -7.52 -18.04
CA VAL A 36 9.00 -6.49 -18.83
C VAL A 36 7.91 -5.82 -17.99
N HIS A 37 7.15 -6.58 -17.20
CA HIS A 37 6.17 -6.04 -16.27
C HIS A 37 6.83 -5.17 -15.19
N LEU A 38 7.99 -5.56 -14.64
CA LEU A 38 8.76 -4.73 -13.71
C LEU A 38 9.17 -3.39 -14.35
N GLN A 39 9.79 -3.43 -15.53
CA GLN A 39 10.22 -2.21 -16.23
C GLN A 39 9.02 -1.29 -16.51
N ARG A 40 7.90 -1.86 -16.99
CA ARG A 40 6.65 -1.12 -17.22
C ARG A 40 6.08 -0.52 -15.94
N CYS A 41 6.13 -1.26 -14.83
CA CYS A 41 5.70 -0.76 -13.54
C CYS A 41 6.52 0.48 -13.14
N ILE A 42 7.85 0.40 -13.17
CA ILE A 42 8.70 1.54 -12.81
C ILE A 42 8.41 2.74 -13.72
N THR A 43 8.40 2.55 -15.04
CA THR A 43 8.17 3.63 -16.00
C THR A 43 6.80 4.29 -15.83
N LEU A 44 5.72 3.51 -15.75
CA LEU A 44 4.38 4.06 -15.64
C LEU A 44 4.13 4.70 -14.28
N LEU A 45 4.66 4.15 -13.18
CA LEU A 45 4.50 4.75 -11.86
C LEU A 45 5.32 6.04 -11.71
N TRP A 46 6.52 6.12 -12.31
CA TRP A 46 7.25 7.38 -12.39
C TRP A 46 6.48 8.43 -13.20
N LEU A 47 5.87 8.05 -14.33
CA LEU A 47 5.03 8.96 -15.11
C LEU A 47 3.79 9.42 -14.33
N LEU A 48 3.11 8.52 -13.63
CA LEU A 48 1.97 8.85 -12.77
C LEU A 48 2.36 9.74 -11.58
N PHE A 49 3.62 9.68 -11.14
CA PHE A 49 4.12 10.54 -10.07
C PHE A 49 4.45 11.96 -10.55
N VAL A 50 4.67 12.21 -11.84
CA VAL A 50 5.01 13.56 -12.35
C VAL A 50 3.97 14.63 -11.96
N PRO A 51 2.66 14.42 -12.17
CA PRO A 51 1.64 15.38 -11.71
C PRO A 51 1.68 15.64 -10.20
N VAL A 52 1.95 14.59 -9.41
CA VAL A 52 2.07 14.73 -7.95
C VAL A 52 3.32 15.49 -7.56
N ALA A 53 4.45 15.27 -8.23
CA ALA A 53 5.69 16.01 -8.01
C ALA A 53 5.51 17.51 -8.29
N ILE A 54 4.81 17.85 -9.38
CA ILE A 54 4.46 19.24 -9.69
C ILE A 54 3.57 19.81 -8.58
N PHE A 55 2.53 19.07 -8.19
CA PHE A 55 1.62 19.50 -7.11
C PHE A 55 2.35 19.74 -5.78
N TRP A 56 3.24 18.83 -5.38
CA TRP A 56 4.08 18.95 -4.18
C TRP A 56 5.02 20.15 -4.23
N THR A 57 5.54 20.48 -5.42
CA THR A 57 6.44 21.61 -5.61
C THR A 57 5.73 22.96 -5.42
N TYR A 58 4.43 23.01 -5.67
CA TYR A 58 3.57 24.20 -5.56
C TYR A 58 2.44 24.01 -4.53
N MET A 59 2.73 23.36 -3.40
CA MET A 59 1.73 23.03 -2.38
C MET A 59 1.29 24.25 -1.54
N GLU A 60 2.13 25.28 -1.43
CA GLU A 60 1.90 26.42 -0.52
C GLU A 60 0.59 27.19 -0.84
N PRO A 61 0.28 27.58 -2.09
CA PRO A 61 -0.99 28.25 -2.40
C PRO A 61 -2.22 27.42 -2.03
N VAL A 62 -2.13 26.09 -2.14
CA VAL A 62 -3.23 25.19 -1.77
C VAL A 62 -3.43 25.18 -0.26
N LEU A 63 -2.34 25.14 0.52
CA LEU A 63 -2.41 25.18 1.98
C LEU A 63 -2.93 26.52 2.49
N LEU A 64 -2.53 27.63 1.86
CA LEU A 64 -3.07 28.97 2.15
C LEU A 64 -4.56 29.05 1.85
N LEU A 65 -5.02 28.47 0.73
CA LEU A 65 -6.45 28.40 0.39
C LEU A 65 -7.25 27.58 1.40
N LEU A 66 -6.63 26.57 2.02
CA LEU A 66 -7.20 25.77 3.11
C LEU A 66 -7.15 26.48 4.48
N GLY A 67 -6.68 27.74 4.53
CA GLY A 67 -6.64 28.56 5.74
C GLY A 67 -5.48 28.24 6.69
N GLN A 68 -4.41 27.61 6.20
CA GLN A 68 -3.20 27.37 7.00
C GLN A 68 -2.36 28.64 7.17
N GLU A 69 -1.58 28.70 8.26
CA GLU A 69 -0.62 29.78 8.50
C GLU A 69 0.45 29.82 7.39
N GLU A 70 0.81 31.02 6.94
CA GLU A 70 1.76 31.25 5.83
C GLU A 70 3.11 30.57 6.08
N ARG A 71 3.64 30.69 7.30
CA ARG A 71 4.91 30.05 7.66
C ARG A 71 4.82 28.52 7.56
N LEU A 72 3.77 27.92 8.08
CA LEU A 72 3.55 26.47 8.02
C LEU A 72 3.40 26.01 6.57
N ALA A 73 2.63 26.74 5.75
CA ALA A 73 2.44 26.43 4.34
C ALA A 73 3.77 26.44 3.57
N HIS A 74 4.61 27.45 3.80
CA HIS A 74 5.94 27.57 3.22
C HIS A 74 6.88 26.43 3.65
N ASP A 75 6.89 26.10 4.96
CA ASP A 75 7.73 25.02 5.50
C ASP A 75 7.34 23.65 4.95
N VAL A 76 6.03 23.36 4.85
CA VAL A 76 5.52 22.12 4.25
C VAL A 76 5.89 22.02 2.77
N GLN A 77 5.75 23.11 1.99
CA GLN A 77 6.16 23.10 0.59
C GLN A 77 7.66 22.84 0.43
N SER A 78 8.50 23.51 1.23
CA SER A 78 9.95 23.31 1.20
C SER A 78 10.33 21.86 1.54
N PHE A 79 9.65 21.27 2.53
CA PHE A 79 9.80 19.86 2.88
C PHE A 79 9.43 18.93 1.72
N LEU A 80 8.28 19.17 1.08
CA LEU A 80 7.79 18.36 -0.04
C LEU A 80 8.70 18.46 -1.28
N ARG A 81 9.25 19.65 -1.58
CA ARG A 81 10.21 19.85 -2.68
C ARG A 81 11.45 18.97 -2.54
N VAL A 82 11.97 18.82 -1.32
CA VAL A 82 13.09 17.91 -1.06
C VAL A 82 12.65 16.45 -1.21
N LEU A 83 11.46 16.11 -0.73
CA LEU A 83 10.91 14.75 -0.78
C LEU A 83 10.66 14.24 -2.21
N VAL A 84 10.37 15.13 -3.17
CA VAL A 84 10.21 14.79 -4.60
C VAL A 84 11.45 14.06 -5.13
N PHE A 85 12.66 14.42 -4.68
CA PHE A 85 13.89 13.75 -5.11
C PHE A 85 13.99 12.29 -4.63
N GLY A 86 13.42 11.97 -3.47
CA GLY A 86 13.41 10.61 -2.92
C GLY A 86 12.34 9.70 -3.52
N ALA A 87 11.26 10.27 -4.05
CA ALA A 87 10.09 9.51 -4.48
C ALA A 87 10.35 8.52 -5.64
N PRO A 88 11.15 8.84 -6.67
CA PRO A 88 11.51 7.85 -7.69
C PRO A 88 12.26 6.64 -7.12
N GLY A 89 13.13 6.85 -6.13
CA GLY A 89 13.83 5.78 -5.41
C GLY A 89 12.86 4.88 -4.65
N TYR A 90 11.85 5.47 -3.98
CA TYR A 90 10.82 4.70 -3.29
C TYR A 90 9.96 3.86 -4.25
N ILE A 91 9.50 4.46 -5.36
CA ILE A 91 8.74 3.74 -6.41
C ILE A 91 9.57 2.59 -7.00
N GLY A 92 10.86 2.84 -7.26
CA GLY A 92 11.79 1.82 -7.74
C GLY A 92 11.95 0.67 -6.74
N PHE A 93 12.16 0.98 -5.47
CA PHE A 93 12.27 0.00 -4.40
C PHE A 93 11.00 -0.85 -4.27
N GLU A 94 9.82 -0.22 -4.22
CA GLU A 94 8.54 -0.92 -4.11
C GLU A 94 8.29 -1.82 -5.33
N SER A 95 8.56 -1.33 -6.54
CA SER A 95 8.40 -2.11 -7.78
C SER A 95 9.32 -3.34 -7.80
N LEU A 96 10.60 -3.16 -7.45
CA LEU A 96 11.57 -4.23 -7.42
C LEU A 96 11.28 -5.24 -6.29
N LYS A 97 10.83 -4.76 -5.13
CA LYS A 97 10.36 -5.59 -4.03
C LYS A 97 9.23 -6.51 -4.50
N LYS A 98 8.19 -5.96 -5.16
CA LYS A 98 7.10 -6.76 -5.71
C LYS A 98 7.57 -7.78 -6.74
N TYR A 99 8.49 -7.39 -7.63
CA TYR A 99 9.09 -8.30 -8.60
C TYR A 99 9.76 -9.52 -7.95
N LEU A 100 10.53 -9.31 -6.88
CA LEU A 100 11.16 -10.40 -6.13
C LEU A 100 10.13 -11.26 -5.38
N GLN A 101 9.12 -10.61 -4.77
CA GLN A 101 8.05 -11.30 -4.05
C GLN A 101 7.28 -12.24 -4.96
N CYS A 102 6.89 -11.80 -6.18
CA CYS A 102 6.21 -12.64 -7.18
C CYS A 102 6.95 -13.96 -7.46
N GLN A 103 8.28 -13.93 -7.38
CA GLN A 103 9.17 -15.07 -7.62
C GLN A 103 9.43 -15.94 -6.38
N GLY A 104 8.81 -15.62 -5.25
CA GLY A 104 9.01 -16.30 -3.96
C GLY A 104 10.21 -15.80 -3.15
N ILE A 105 10.91 -14.75 -3.60
CA ILE A 105 12.08 -14.19 -2.90
C ILE A 105 11.62 -13.13 -1.89
N MET A 106 10.93 -13.57 -0.84
CA MET A 106 10.23 -12.68 0.10
C MET A 106 11.16 -11.93 1.08
N ARG A 107 12.32 -12.50 1.41
CA ARG A 107 13.21 -11.99 2.48
C ARG A 107 14.15 -10.87 2.03
N ALA A 108 14.31 -10.66 0.72
CA ALA A 108 15.29 -9.74 0.16
C ALA A 108 15.10 -8.30 0.68
N SER A 109 13.87 -7.79 0.63
CA SER A 109 13.57 -6.44 1.13
C SER A 109 13.78 -6.31 2.64
N THR A 110 13.52 -7.36 3.41
CA THR A 110 13.75 -7.36 4.87
C THR A 110 15.23 -7.16 5.19
N TYR A 111 16.12 -7.89 4.52
CA TYR A 111 17.56 -7.72 4.73
C TYR A 111 18.05 -6.32 4.36
N VAL A 112 17.55 -5.77 3.26
CA VAL A 112 17.87 -4.40 2.85
C VAL A 112 17.38 -3.38 3.89
N LEU A 113 16.14 -3.51 4.37
CA LEU A 113 15.58 -2.60 5.37
C LEU A 113 16.34 -2.65 6.70
N ILE A 114 16.76 -3.85 7.15
CA ILE A 114 17.58 -3.99 8.36
C ILE A 114 18.94 -3.29 8.20
N ALA A 115 19.55 -3.35 7.01
CA ALA A 115 20.81 -2.69 6.74
C ALA A 115 20.69 -1.17 6.62
N VAL A 116 19.60 -0.68 6.02
CA VAL A 116 19.41 0.74 5.70
C VAL A 116 18.78 1.53 6.85
N ALA A 117 18.00 0.90 7.74
CA ALA A 117 17.35 1.60 8.85
C ALA A 117 18.35 2.30 9.82
N PRO A 118 19.48 1.68 10.24
CA PRO A 118 20.48 2.38 11.03
C PRO A 118 21.11 3.56 10.30
N ILE A 119 21.32 3.44 8.98
CA ILE A 119 21.84 4.53 8.15
C ILE A 119 20.84 5.69 8.15
N ASN A 120 19.54 5.41 8.03
CA ASN A 120 18.50 6.44 8.11
C ASN A 120 18.50 7.16 9.47
N LEU A 121 18.66 6.44 10.57
CA LEU A 121 18.76 7.02 11.91
C LEU A 121 19.95 7.99 12.00
N VAL A 122 21.14 7.52 11.59
CA VAL A 122 22.37 8.34 11.61
C VAL A 122 22.23 9.57 10.70
N LEU A 123 21.68 9.41 9.50
CA LEU A 123 21.45 10.52 8.59
C LEU A 123 20.47 11.55 9.16
N ASN A 124 19.38 11.13 9.80
CA ASN A 124 18.46 12.06 10.45
C ASN A 124 19.16 12.84 11.56
N VAL A 125 19.91 12.17 12.44
CA VAL A 125 20.62 12.84 13.55
C VAL A 125 21.62 13.86 13.00
N ILE A 126 22.44 13.46 12.03
CA ILE A 126 23.47 14.35 11.45
C ILE A 126 22.84 15.51 10.69
N LEU A 127 21.93 15.23 9.75
CA LEU A 127 21.37 16.26 8.88
C LEU A 127 20.47 17.24 9.63
N VAL A 128 19.77 16.79 10.68
CA VAL A 128 18.90 17.68 11.47
C VAL A 128 19.68 18.48 12.51
N HIS A 129 20.59 17.85 13.26
CA HIS A 129 21.23 18.50 14.42
C HIS A 129 22.64 19.05 14.15
N HIS A 130 23.37 18.48 13.19
CA HIS A 130 24.78 18.81 12.94
C HIS A 130 25.03 19.54 11.63
N THR A 131 23.97 19.87 10.87
CA THR A 131 24.09 20.70 9.65
C THR A 131 23.15 21.89 9.70
N SER A 132 23.36 22.87 8.81
CA SER A 132 22.50 24.05 8.68
C SER A 132 21.11 23.76 8.07
N LEU A 133 20.82 22.50 7.69
CA LEU A 133 19.57 22.13 7.02
C LEU A 133 18.36 22.14 7.97
N GLY A 134 18.57 21.94 9.28
CA GLY A 134 17.49 21.92 10.28
C GLY A 134 16.34 20.99 9.86
N LEU A 135 15.12 21.53 9.73
CA LEU A 135 13.91 20.80 9.31
C LEU A 135 14.09 20.08 7.96
N LEU A 136 14.82 20.68 7.01
CA LEU A 136 15.06 20.09 5.68
C LEU A 136 16.04 18.92 5.71
N GLY A 137 16.74 18.70 6.83
CA GLY A 137 17.60 17.54 7.02
C GLY A 137 16.83 16.22 7.00
N SER A 138 15.61 16.19 7.57
CA SER A 138 14.77 14.99 7.62
C SER A 138 14.25 14.51 6.24
N PRO A 139 13.64 15.36 5.39
CA PRO A 139 13.20 14.95 4.06
C PRO A 139 14.38 14.59 3.14
N LEU A 140 15.57 15.17 3.37
CA LEU A 140 16.78 14.77 2.66
C LEU A 140 17.28 13.39 3.10
N ALA A 141 17.32 13.14 4.42
CA ALA A 141 17.72 11.85 4.99
C ALA A 141 16.86 10.71 4.45
N ILE A 142 15.53 10.88 4.45
CA ILE A 142 14.61 9.86 3.94
C ILE A 142 14.73 9.70 2.43
N SER A 143 14.98 10.77 1.68
CA SER A 143 15.19 10.70 0.23
C SER A 143 16.44 9.90 -0.14
N ILE A 144 17.55 10.13 0.55
CA ILE A 144 18.78 9.33 0.41
C ILE A 144 18.49 7.87 0.76
N THR A 145 17.76 7.65 1.85
CA THR A 145 17.40 6.31 2.33
C THR A 145 16.59 5.52 1.31
N PHE A 146 15.62 6.15 0.63
CA PHE A 146 14.85 5.50 -0.43
C PHE A 146 15.71 5.08 -1.61
N TRP A 147 16.65 5.92 -2.05
CA TRP A 147 17.61 5.54 -3.09
C TRP A 147 18.53 4.42 -2.65
N LEU A 148 19.04 4.45 -1.42
CA LEU A 148 19.85 3.37 -0.86
C LEU A 148 19.08 2.05 -0.83
N CYS A 149 17.83 2.06 -0.37
CA CYS A 149 16.95 0.88 -0.41
C CYS A 149 16.81 0.33 -1.83
N PHE A 150 16.58 1.18 -2.83
CA PHE A 150 16.45 0.76 -4.21
C PHE A 150 17.76 0.16 -4.76
N ILE A 151 18.88 0.86 -4.56
CA ILE A 151 20.21 0.43 -5.05
C ILE A 151 20.63 -0.88 -4.39
N PHE A 152 20.49 -1.01 -3.07
CA PHE A 152 20.86 -2.23 -2.35
C PHE A 152 19.96 -3.40 -2.73
N LEU A 153 18.67 -3.17 -2.97
CA LEU A 153 17.77 -4.22 -3.45
C LEU A 153 18.09 -4.62 -4.89
N ALA A 154 18.48 -3.69 -5.75
CA ALA A 154 18.94 -3.97 -7.11
C ALA A 154 20.24 -4.80 -7.10
N LEU A 155 21.19 -4.42 -6.25
CA LEU A 155 22.43 -5.18 -6.05
C LEU A 155 22.15 -6.59 -5.51
N PHE A 156 21.29 -6.70 -4.49
CA PHE A 156 20.87 -8.00 -3.95
C PHE A 156 20.23 -8.86 -5.04
N THR A 157 19.36 -8.28 -5.87
CA THR A 157 18.71 -8.98 -6.98
C THR A 157 19.75 -9.53 -7.96
N TYR A 158 20.69 -8.68 -8.39
CA TYR A 158 21.74 -9.06 -9.33
C TYR A 158 22.64 -10.19 -8.79
N LEU A 159 22.98 -10.15 -7.50
CA LEU A 159 23.84 -11.14 -6.86
C LEU A 159 23.08 -12.42 -6.42
N SER A 160 21.75 -12.38 -6.36
CA SER A 160 20.95 -13.47 -5.78
C SER A 160 20.99 -14.73 -6.64
N PRO A 161 21.48 -15.87 -6.11
CA PRO A 161 21.45 -17.15 -6.83
C PRO A 161 20.01 -17.62 -7.13
N ALA A 162 19.06 -17.31 -6.24
CA ALA A 162 17.66 -17.66 -6.42
C ALA A 162 17.04 -16.91 -7.61
N HIS A 163 17.33 -15.61 -7.74
CA HIS A 163 16.90 -14.82 -8.90
C HIS A 163 17.52 -15.34 -10.20
N ARG A 164 18.83 -15.61 -10.18
CA ARG A 164 19.53 -16.18 -11.34
C ARG A 164 18.96 -17.54 -11.76
N LYS A 165 18.62 -18.41 -10.80
CA LYS A 165 17.97 -19.71 -11.05
C LYS A 165 16.58 -19.56 -11.66
N ASN A 166 15.84 -18.52 -11.27
CA ASN A 166 14.51 -18.26 -11.81
C ASN A 166 14.57 -17.81 -13.28
N GLY A 167 15.65 -17.15 -13.73
CA GLY A 167 15.87 -16.83 -15.14
C GLY A 167 14.84 -15.86 -15.71
N THR A 168 14.35 -14.92 -14.90
CA THR A 168 13.24 -14.02 -15.24
C THR A 168 13.68 -12.68 -15.83
N TRP A 169 14.97 -12.36 -15.81
CA TRP A 169 15.51 -11.11 -16.37
C TRP A 169 15.89 -11.28 -17.84
N ALA A 170 15.18 -10.57 -18.72
CA ALA A 170 15.38 -10.66 -20.17
C ALA A 170 16.18 -9.49 -20.77
N GLY A 171 16.72 -8.59 -19.94
CA GLY A 171 17.33 -7.33 -20.40
C GLY A 171 16.33 -6.20 -20.59
N PHE A 172 16.80 -5.06 -21.09
CA PHE A 172 15.97 -3.87 -21.30
C PHE A 172 15.23 -3.93 -22.63
N HIS A 173 13.89 -3.90 -22.59
CA HIS A 173 13.04 -4.03 -23.78
C HIS A 173 12.08 -2.84 -23.90
N PHE A 174 12.61 -1.64 -24.10
CA PHE A 174 11.83 -0.39 -24.10
C PHE A 174 10.61 -0.41 -25.07
N GLY A 175 10.76 -1.05 -26.24
CA GLY A 175 9.66 -1.19 -27.20
C GLY A 175 8.49 -2.04 -26.69
N LEU A 176 8.76 -3.09 -25.89
CA LEU A 176 7.73 -3.94 -25.28
C LEU A 176 7.16 -3.31 -24.00
N VAL A 177 7.99 -2.56 -23.29
CA VAL A 177 7.60 -1.83 -22.08
C VAL A 177 6.56 -0.77 -22.40
N LEU A 178 6.79 0.02 -23.45
CA LEU A 178 5.95 1.15 -23.88
C LEU A 178 4.84 0.78 -24.87
N ASP A 179 4.55 -0.52 -25.05
CA ASP A 179 3.43 -0.93 -25.89
C ASP A 179 2.10 -0.42 -25.32
N ALA A 180 1.37 0.39 -26.10
CA ALA A 180 0.17 1.09 -25.63
C ALA A 180 -0.91 0.13 -25.08
N GLY A 181 -1.11 -1.01 -25.73
CA GLY A 181 -2.10 -2.00 -25.28
C GLY A 181 -1.72 -2.63 -23.95
N SER A 182 -0.44 -2.89 -23.73
CA SER A 182 0.04 -3.52 -22.49
C SER A 182 0.22 -2.50 -21.35
N CYS A 183 0.50 -1.24 -21.66
CA CYS A 183 0.39 -0.11 -20.73
C CYS A 183 -1.05 0.08 -20.26
N ALA A 184 -2.03 0.08 -21.17
CA ALA A 184 -3.44 0.20 -20.81
C ALA A 184 -3.90 -0.96 -19.89
N ASN A 185 -3.47 -2.19 -20.17
CA ASN A 185 -3.77 -3.34 -19.31
C ASN A 185 -3.14 -3.20 -17.92
N PHE A 186 -1.90 -2.68 -17.83
CA PHE A 186 -1.26 -2.42 -16.54
C PHE A 186 -2.03 -1.34 -15.75
N LEU A 187 -2.36 -0.21 -16.39
CA LEU A 187 -3.09 0.89 -15.75
C LEU A 187 -4.51 0.48 -15.30
N LYS A 188 -5.18 -0.41 -16.04
CA LYS A 188 -6.47 -0.97 -15.64
C LYS A 188 -6.41 -1.74 -14.31
N LEU A 189 -5.24 -2.22 -13.92
CA LEU A 189 -5.01 -2.87 -12.62
C LEU A 189 -4.42 -1.88 -11.60
N ALA A 190 -3.45 -1.06 -12.01
CA ALA A 190 -2.76 -0.12 -11.13
C ALA A 190 -3.69 0.99 -10.60
N LEU A 191 -4.55 1.59 -11.44
CA LEU A 191 -5.43 2.68 -10.99
C LEU A 191 -6.43 2.22 -9.93
N PRO A 192 -7.15 1.09 -10.07
CA PRO A 192 -7.96 0.58 -8.97
C PRO A 192 -7.15 0.22 -7.72
N GLY A 193 -5.90 -0.24 -7.87
CA GLY A 193 -5.01 -0.48 -6.72
C GLY A 193 -4.63 0.80 -5.97
N ILE A 194 -4.30 1.87 -6.70
CA ILE A 194 -4.04 3.22 -6.15
C ILE A 194 -5.29 3.75 -5.44
N LEU A 195 -6.47 3.60 -6.06
CA LEU A 195 -7.73 4.02 -5.45
C LEU A 195 -8.04 3.21 -4.20
N MET A 196 -7.89 1.88 -4.23
CA MET A 196 -8.16 1.01 -3.10
C MET A 196 -7.36 1.41 -1.86
N VAL A 197 -6.04 1.61 -2.00
CA VAL A 197 -5.16 2.04 -0.89
C VAL A 197 -5.38 3.52 -0.53
N GLY A 198 -5.48 4.39 -1.55
CA GLY A 198 -5.57 5.84 -1.34
C GLY A 198 -6.89 6.28 -0.70
N THR A 199 -8.01 5.66 -1.06
CA THR A 199 -9.34 5.97 -0.50
C THR A 199 -9.43 5.59 0.98
N GLU A 200 -8.84 4.46 1.36
CA GLU A 200 -8.75 4.04 2.76
C GLU A 200 -7.94 5.05 3.58
N TRP A 201 -6.72 5.37 3.15
CA TRP A 201 -5.87 6.31 3.87
C TRP A 201 -6.46 7.72 3.95
N ALA A 202 -7.06 8.19 2.86
CA ALA A 202 -7.75 9.48 2.85
C ALA A 202 -8.94 9.50 3.82
N ALA A 203 -9.67 8.40 3.99
CA ALA A 203 -10.76 8.32 4.96
C ALA A 203 -10.26 8.47 6.41
N PHE A 204 -9.15 7.81 6.75
CA PHE A 204 -8.52 7.98 8.07
C PHE A 204 -8.04 9.41 8.32
N GLU A 205 -7.53 10.11 7.30
CA GLU A 205 -7.16 11.52 7.41
C GLU A 205 -8.37 12.43 7.62
N ILE A 206 -9.50 12.16 6.95
CA ILE A 206 -10.74 12.92 7.18
C ILE A 206 -11.20 12.74 8.64
N VAL A 207 -11.07 11.53 9.20
CA VAL A 207 -11.37 11.28 10.62
C VAL A 207 -10.41 12.05 11.54
N ALA A 208 -9.12 12.12 11.21
CA ALA A 208 -8.15 12.91 11.97
C ALA A 208 -8.52 14.41 11.99
N LEU A 209 -8.89 14.95 10.83
CA LEU A 209 -9.36 16.34 10.71
C LEU A 209 -10.66 16.58 11.48
N ALA A 210 -11.58 15.61 11.46
CA ALA A 210 -12.80 15.66 12.25
C ALA A 210 -12.48 15.65 13.75
N ALA A 211 -11.58 14.78 14.22
CA ALA A 211 -11.14 14.75 15.61
C ALA A 211 -10.53 16.08 16.06
N GLY A 212 -9.80 16.77 15.17
CA GLY A 212 -9.27 18.12 15.43
C GLY A 212 -10.33 19.17 15.75
N ARG A 213 -11.54 19.03 15.22
CA ARG A 213 -12.67 19.93 15.55
C ARG A 213 -13.33 19.63 16.90
N LEU A 214 -13.06 18.47 17.50
CA LEU A 214 -13.57 18.12 18.84
C LEU A 214 -12.73 18.74 19.97
N GLY A 215 -11.51 19.22 19.68
CA GLY A 215 -10.61 19.86 20.64
C GLY A 215 -9.22 19.24 20.66
N SER A 216 -8.32 19.84 21.44
CA SER A 216 -6.91 19.41 21.57
C SER A 216 -6.77 18.00 22.18
N LEU A 217 -7.57 17.67 23.19
CA LEU A 217 -7.54 16.38 23.87
C LEU A 217 -7.95 15.21 22.94
N PRO A 218 -9.11 15.24 22.24
CA PRO A 218 -9.46 14.23 21.24
C PRO A 218 -8.45 14.13 20.10
N LEU A 219 -7.85 15.23 19.66
CA LEU A 219 -6.84 15.23 18.61
C LEU A 219 -5.54 14.54 19.05
N ALA A 220 -5.09 14.79 20.28
CA ALA A 220 -3.93 14.12 20.86
C ALA A 220 -4.18 12.61 20.99
N ALA A 221 -5.32 12.21 21.56
CA ALA A 221 -5.71 10.80 21.65
C ALA A 221 -5.84 10.14 20.26
N GLN A 222 -6.41 10.83 19.28
CA GLN A 222 -6.51 10.35 17.90
C GLN A 222 -5.13 10.09 17.28
N SER A 223 -4.15 10.95 17.54
CA SER A 223 -2.79 10.80 17.01
C SER A 223 -2.07 9.57 17.60
N VAL A 224 -2.26 9.31 18.90
CA VAL A 224 -1.78 8.07 19.55
C VAL A 224 -2.41 6.85 18.90
N ILE A 225 -3.73 6.85 18.77
CA ILE A 225 -4.46 5.71 18.21
C ILE A 225 -4.09 5.48 16.74
N MET A 226 -4.04 6.53 15.91
CA MET A 226 -3.66 6.40 14.50
C MET A 226 -2.24 5.91 14.31
N THR A 227 -1.29 6.35 15.16
CA THR A 227 0.09 5.85 15.07
C THR A 227 0.14 4.36 15.42
N THR A 228 -0.62 3.95 16.43
CA THR A 228 -0.75 2.54 16.83
C THR A 228 -1.36 1.70 15.71
N ASP A 229 -2.46 2.18 15.16
CA ASP A 229 -3.18 1.59 14.03
C ASP A 229 -2.25 1.34 12.83
N GLN A 230 -1.49 2.35 12.42
CA GLN A 230 -0.55 2.24 11.30
C GLN A 230 0.54 1.19 11.53
N ILE A 231 1.07 1.09 12.77
CA ILE A 231 2.04 0.06 13.13
C ILE A 231 1.39 -1.33 13.04
N MET A 232 0.19 -1.48 13.59
CA MET A 232 -0.52 -2.76 13.60
C MET A 232 -0.94 -3.21 12.19
N ASN A 233 -1.35 -2.28 11.32
CA ASN A 233 -1.76 -2.54 9.93
C ASN A 233 -0.63 -3.12 9.06
N THR A 234 0.64 -2.98 9.46
CA THR A 234 1.76 -3.61 8.75
C THR A 234 1.66 -5.15 8.72
N ILE A 235 1.08 -5.74 9.76
CA ILE A 235 0.90 -7.19 9.89
C ILE A 235 -0.12 -7.71 8.85
N PRO A 236 -1.39 -7.24 8.82
CA PRO A 236 -2.37 -7.70 7.86
C PRO A 236 -2.00 -7.31 6.43
N PHE A 237 -1.34 -6.17 6.21
CA PHE A 237 -0.79 -5.82 4.89
C PHE A 237 0.22 -6.87 4.42
N GLY A 238 1.12 -7.33 5.29
CA GLY A 238 2.08 -8.40 5.00
C GLY A 238 1.40 -9.72 4.62
N ILE A 239 0.36 -10.12 5.36
CA ILE A 239 -0.45 -11.31 5.04
C ILE A 239 -1.12 -11.13 3.67
N GLY A 240 -1.67 -9.95 3.39
CA GLY A 240 -2.28 -9.61 2.10
C GLY A 240 -1.30 -9.72 0.93
N VAL A 241 -0.07 -9.27 1.08
CA VAL A 241 0.98 -9.43 0.06
C VAL A 241 1.30 -10.92 -0.16
N ALA A 242 1.48 -11.68 0.92
CA ALA A 242 1.76 -13.12 0.82
C ALA A 242 0.61 -13.89 0.16
N ALA A 243 -0.64 -13.57 0.53
CA ALA A 243 -1.85 -14.13 -0.06
C ALA A 243 -1.95 -13.80 -1.55
N SER A 244 -1.75 -12.54 -1.92
CA SER A 244 -1.79 -12.05 -3.31
C SER A 244 -0.79 -12.78 -4.20
N THR A 245 0.47 -12.85 -3.76
CA THR A 245 1.51 -13.58 -4.50
C THR A 245 1.20 -15.08 -4.59
N ARG A 246 0.79 -15.71 -3.48
CA ARG A 246 0.53 -17.16 -3.46
C ARG A 246 -0.64 -17.52 -4.35
N VAL A 247 -1.75 -16.80 -4.26
CA VAL A 247 -2.93 -17.01 -5.11
C VAL A 247 -2.60 -16.69 -6.57
N GLY A 248 -1.94 -15.57 -6.87
CA GLY A 248 -1.53 -15.23 -8.23
C GLY A 248 -0.64 -16.29 -8.88
N ASN A 249 0.31 -16.84 -8.13
CA ASN A 249 1.18 -17.94 -8.59
C ASN A 249 0.40 -19.26 -8.80
N LEU A 250 -0.58 -19.57 -7.96
CA LEU A 250 -1.40 -20.78 -8.12
C LEU A 250 -2.38 -20.66 -9.29
N ILE A 251 -2.91 -19.45 -9.54
CA ILE A 251 -3.72 -19.14 -10.72
C ILE A 251 -2.87 -19.31 -11.99
N GLY A 252 -1.66 -18.73 -12.03
CA GLY A 252 -0.76 -18.90 -13.17
C GLY A 252 -0.35 -20.37 -13.39
N ALA A 253 -0.12 -21.12 -12.31
CA ALA A 253 0.16 -22.55 -12.36
C ALA A 253 -1.07 -23.43 -12.72
N ARG A 254 -2.25 -22.83 -12.90
CA ARG A 254 -3.51 -23.52 -13.23
C ARG A 254 -3.97 -24.51 -12.15
N LEU A 255 -3.81 -24.13 -10.88
CA LEU A 255 -4.18 -24.93 -9.72
C LEU A 255 -5.32 -24.26 -8.93
N PRO A 256 -6.57 -24.32 -9.42
CA PRO A 256 -7.71 -23.59 -8.83
C PRO A 256 -8.02 -24.04 -7.40
N ASP A 257 -8.03 -25.34 -7.12
CA ASP A 257 -8.28 -25.85 -5.76
C ASP A 257 -7.21 -25.42 -4.75
N ALA A 258 -5.95 -25.39 -5.18
CA ALA A 258 -4.86 -24.94 -4.34
C ALA A 258 -4.97 -23.42 -4.08
N ALA A 259 -5.35 -22.64 -5.10
CA ALA A 259 -5.59 -21.20 -4.97
C ALA A 259 -6.72 -20.92 -3.97
N LYS A 260 -7.82 -21.68 -4.05
CA LYS A 260 -8.93 -21.63 -3.09
C LYS A 260 -8.48 -21.92 -1.66
N ARG A 261 -7.74 -23.01 -1.45
CA ARG A 261 -7.21 -23.35 -0.12
C ARG A 261 -6.26 -22.27 0.42
N ALA A 262 -5.41 -21.71 -0.44
CA ALA A 262 -4.49 -20.64 -0.04
C ALA A 262 -5.26 -19.38 0.41
N ALA A 263 -6.33 -19.01 -0.29
CA ALA A 263 -7.17 -17.87 0.08
C ALA A 263 -7.87 -18.04 1.44
N HIS A 264 -8.47 -19.21 1.69
CA HIS A 264 -9.08 -19.50 2.99
C HIS A 264 -8.04 -19.58 4.11
N ALA A 265 -6.86 -20.15 3.84
CA ALA A 265 -5.78 -20.21 4.82
C ALA A 265 -5.26 -18.82 5.19
N SER A 266 -5.14 -17.89 4.23
CA SER A 266 -4.76 -16.50 4.53
C SER A 266 -5.82 -15.76 5.34
N ALA A 267 -7.11 -15.97 5.04
CA ALA A 267 -8.18 -15.37 5.82
C ALA A 267 -8.21 -15.88 7.27
N LEU A 268 -8.05 -17.20 7.46
CA LEU A 268 -7.95 -17.80 8.80
C LEU A 268 -6.74 -17.26 9.56
N LEU A 269 -5.58 -17.18 8.91
CA LEU A 269 -4.36 -16.63 9.51
C LEU A 269 -4.55 -15.18 9.95
N SER A 270 -5.20 -14.37 9.12
CA SER A 270 -5.56 -12.99 9.46
C SER A 270 -6.49 -12.88 10.66
N VAL A 271 -7.52 -13.74 10.76
CA VAL A 271 -8.43 -13.74 11.91
C VAL A 271 -7.68 -14.14 13.19
N VAL A 272 -6.84 -15.17 13.14
CA VAL A 272 -6.04 -15.61 14.29
C VAL A 272 -5.10 -14.52 14.76
N ILE A 273 -4.34 -13.92 13.84
CA ILE A 273 -3.38 -12.86 14.17
C ILE A 273 -4.10 -11.60 14.64
N GLY A 274 -5.19 -11.20 13.97
CA GLY A 274 -6.02 -10.08 14.38
C GLY A 274 -6.61 -10.28 15.78
N ALA A 275 -7.00 -11.50 16.14
CA ALA A 275 -7.47 -11.83 17.49
C ALA A 275 -6.34 -11.72 18.53
N ILE A 276 -5.12 -12.15 18.19
CA ILE A 276 -3.95 -11.98 19.08
C ILE A 276 -3.67 -10.50 19.32
N VAL A 277 -3.66 -9.69 18.26
CA VAL A 277 -3.46 -8.22 18.35
C VAL A 277 -4.58 -7.58 19.17
N MET A 278 -5.84 -7.96 18.92
CA MET A 278 -6.99 -7.50 19.68
C MET A 278 -6.82 -7.78 21.18
N VAL A 279 -6.49 -9.02 21.56
CA VAL A 279 -6.26 -9.39 22.97
C VAL A 279 -5.13 -8.55 23.56
N GLY A 280 -4.02 -8.38 22.84
CA GLY A 280 -2.90 -7.55 23.30
C GLY A 280 -3.28 -6.09 23.54
N LEU A 281 -4.04 -5.47 22.63
CA LEU A 281 -4.48 -4.09 22.76
C LEU A 281 -5.51 -3.90 23.88
N VAL A 282 -6.44 -4.85 24.05
CA VAL A 282 -7.44 -4.78 25.14
C VAL A 282 -6.78 -4.96 26.51
N THR A 283 -5.81 -5.88 26.65
CA THR A 283 -5.15 -6.11 27.94
C THR A 283 -4.21 -4.98 28.34
N THR A 284 -3.66 -4.25 27.36
CA THR A 284 -2.73 -3.14 27.61
C THR A 284 -3.39 -1.76 27.58
N LYS A 285 -4.70 -1.67 27.34
CA LYS A 285 -5.42 -0.41 27.07
C LYS A 285 -5.19 0.70 28.10
N ASP A 286 -5.04 0.35 29.38
CA ASP A 286 -4.92 1.31 30.49
C ASP A 286 -3.52 1.90 30.62
N ILE A 287 -2.51 1.24 30.05
CA ILE A 287 -1.10 1.66 30.14
C ILE A 287 -0.62 2.19 28.78
N PHE A 288 -1.25 1.75 27.69
CA PHE A 288 -0.78 2.03 26.33
C PHE A 288 -0.67 3.52 26.01
N GLY A 289 -1.59 4.35 26.50
CA GLY A 289 -1.56 5.81 26.30
C GLY A 289 -0.29 6.47 26.84
N TYR A 290 0.25 5.95 27.94
CA TYR A 290 1.46 6.47 28.59
C TYR A 290 2.76 6.20 27.81
N ILE A 291 2.73 5.38 26.76
CA ILE A 291 3.87 5.23 25.85
C ILE A 291 4.07 6.50 25.01
N TYR A 292 3.01 7.27 24.79
CA TYR A 292 2.99 8.43 23.89
C TYR A 292 2.85 9.77 24.61
N SER A 293 2.20 9.80 25.77
CA SER A 293 1.90 11.05 26.47
C SER A 293 1.91 10.85 27.98
N ASP A 294 2.50 11.81 28.69
CA ASP A 294 2.47 11.90 30.16
C ASP A 294 1.16 12.53 30.69
N ASP A 295 0.24 12.93 29.80
CA ASP A 295 -1.05 13.53 30.16
C ASP A 295 -2.09 12.44 30.48
N ASP A 296 -2.53 12.41 31.74
CA ASP A 296 -3.52 11.45 32.25
C ASP A 296 -4.85 11.51 31.49
N ASP A 297 -5.29 12.70 31.05
CA ASP A 297 -6.54 12.85 30.32
C ASP A 297 -6.44 12.22 28.92
N VAL A 298 -5.28 12.38 28.26
CA VAL A 298 -5.00 11.74 26.96
C VAL A 298 -4.97 10.23 27.13
N ALA A 299 -4.25 9.72 28.14
CA ALA A 299 -4.14 8.30 28.41
C ALA A 299 -5.52 7.67 28.74
N ALA A 300 -6.34 8.34 29.55
CA ALA A 300 -7.68 7.90 29.88
C ALA A 300 -8.60 7.84 28.64
N LEU A 301 -8.55 8.86 27.77
CA LEU A 301 -9.34 8.88 26.54
C LEU A 301 -8.88 7.78 25.57
N VAL A 302 -7.57 7.55 25.44
CA VAL A 302 -7.02 6.44 24.64
C VAL A 302 -7.51 5.10 25.19
N SER A 303 -7.44 4.87 26.50
CA SER A 303 -7.95 3.63 27.13
C SER A 303 -9.43 3.40 26.84
N LYS A 304 -10.23 4.48 26.81
CA LYS A 304 -11.67 4.42 26.52
C LYS A 304 -11.97 4.04 25.06
N VAL A 305 -11.15 4.46 24.11
CA VAL A 305 -11.35 4.21 22.67
C VAL A 305 -10.66 2.92 22.21
N MET A 306 -9.59 2.50 22.87
CA MET A 306 -8.77 1.33 22.51
C MET A 306 -9.57 0.04 22.28
N PRO A 307 -10.63 -0.31 23.04
CA PRO A 307 -11.41 -1.51 22.77
C PRO A 307 -12.08 -1.51 21.39
N LEU A 308 -12.54 -0.34 20.91
CA LEU A 308 -13.06 -0.20 19.55
C LEU A 308 -11.95 -0.49 18.54
N VAL A 309 -10.78 0.09 18.80
CA VAL A 309 -9.60 -0.07 17.94
C VAL A 309 -9.17 -1.54 17.90
N ALA A 310 -9.08 -2.18 19.05
CA ALA A 310 -8.72 -3.59 19.16
C ALA A 310 -9.70 -4.50 18.40
N SER A 311 -11.00 -4.23 18.50
CA SER A 311 -12.02 -5.00 17.76
C SER A 311 -11.91 -4.86 16.24
N PHE A 312 -11.44 -3.70 15.76
CA PHE A 312 -11.27 -3.45 14.33
C PHE A 312 -10.19 -4.33 13.70
N GLN A 313 -9.16 -4.73 14.47
CA GLN A 313 -7.98 -5.45 13.96
C GLN A 313 -8.31 -6.78 13.27
N ILE A 314 -9.37 -7.47 13.71
CA ILE A 314 -9.84 -8.70 13.06
C ILE A 314 -10.39 -8.40 11.67
N ALA A 315 -11.23 -7.36 11.56
CA ALA A 315 -11.84 -6.95 10.32
C ALA A 315 -10.80 -6.41 9.32
N ASP A 316 -9.84 -5.62 9.80
CA ASP A 316 -8.71 -5.13 9.01
C ASP A 316 -7.81 -6.27 8.53
N GLY A 317 -7.55 -7.26 9.39
CA GLY A 317 -6.91 -8.51 8.98
C GLY A 317 -7.62 -9.21 7.83
N LEU A 318 -8.94 -9.29 7.90
CA LEU A 318 -9.75 -9.94 6.89
C LEU A 318 -9.74 -9.13 5.58
N ALA A 319 -9.90 -7.81 5.65
CA ALA A 319 -9.81 -6.89 4.50
C ALA A 319 -8.41 -6.95 3.84
N GLY A 320 -7.34 -6.88 4.63
CA GLY A 320 -5.97 -6.94 4.11
C GLY A 320 -5.68 -8.26 3.38
N SER A 321 -6.10 -9.40 3.95
CA SER A 321 -5.90 -10.71 3.33
C SER A 321 -6.80 -10.95 2.12
N CYS A 322 -8.10 -10.68 2.21
CA CYS A 322 -9.06 -10.88 1.13
C CYS A 322 -8.82 -9.90 -0.02
N GLY A 323 -8.53 -8.62 0.27
CA GLY A 323 -8.04 -7.65 -0.69
C GLY A 323 -6.73 -8.09 -1.34
N GLY A 324 -5.85 -8.77 -0.60
CA GLY A 324 -4.70 -9.51 -1.16
C GLY A 324 -5.11 -10.58 -2.18
N VAL A 325 -6.05 -11.45 -1.84
CA VAL A 325 -6.57 -12.49 -2.74
C VAL A 325 -7.19 -11.87 -4.01
N LEU A 326 -8.00 -10.82 -3.88
CA LEU A 326 -8.61 -10.11 -5.00
C LEU A 326 -7.55 -9.49 -5.92
N ARG A 327 -6.48 -8.93 -5.36
CA ARG A 327 -5.31 -8.49 -6.14
C ARG A 327 -4.64 -9.66 -6.88
N GLY A 328 -4.43 -10.80 -6.22
CA GLY A 328 -3.88 -12.00 -6.86
C GLY A 328 -4.72 -12.52 -8.04
N GLN A 329 -6.05 -12.36 -7.95
CA GLN A 329 -6.99 -12.69 -9.04
C GLN A 329 -6.98 -11.63 -10.17
N GLY A 330 -6.65 -10.38 -9.86
CA GLY A 330 -6.77 -9.22 -10.76
C GLY A 330 -8.12 -8.50 -10.64
N ARG A 331 -8.87 -8.75 -9.57
CA ARG A 331 -10.20 -8.20 -9.28
C ARG A 331 -10.16 -7.05 -8.27
N GLN A 332 -9.05 -6.29 -8.21
CA GLN A 332 -8.88 -5.20 -7.24
C GLN A 332 -9.91 -4.06 -7.36
N HIS A 333 -10.63 -3.95 -8.48
CA HIS A 333 -11.76 -3.03 -8.62
C HIS A 333 -12.91 -3.33 -7.64
N LEU A 334 -13.08 -4.59 -7.21
CA LEU A 334 -14.09 -4.95 -6.21
C LEU A 334 -13.68 -4.45 -4.82
N GLY A 335 -12.40 -4.59 -4.45
CA GLY A 335 -11.88 -4.03 -3.20
C GLY A 335 -12.00 -2.50 -3.17
N ALA A 336 -11.64 -1.83 -4.27
CA ALA A 336 -11.85 -0.38 -4.39
C ALA A 336 -13.33 0.03 -4.24
N PHE A 337 -14.27 -0.75 -4.79
CA PHE A 337 -15.70 -0.50 -4.64
C PHE A 337 -16.18 -0.67 -3.19
N PHE A 338 -15.76 -1.74 -2.50
CA PHE A 338 -16.08 -1.93 -1.09
C PHE A 338 -15.52 -0.80 -0.22
N ASN A 339 -14.25 -0.42 -0.43
CA ASN A 339 -13.62 0.69 0.30
C ASN A 339 -14.38 2.00 0.09
N LEU A 340 -14.76 2.34 -1.14
CA LEU A 340 -15.46 3.59 -1.42
C LEU A 340 -16.82 3.64 -0.72
N ILE A 341 -17.62 2.58 -0.80
CA ILE A 341 -18.94 2.54 -0.15
C ILE A 341 -18.79 2.52 1.37
N ALA A 342 -17.97 1.62 1.89
CA ALA A 342 -17.84 1.45 3.32
C ALA A 342 -17.30 2.72 3.99
N TYR A 343 -16.22 3.30 3.48
CA TYR A 343 -15.63 4.49 4.09
C TYR A 343 -16.44 5.77 3.82
N TYR A 344 -16.81 6.05 2.57
CA TYR A 344 -17.36 7.37 2.21
C TYR A 344 -18.88 7.46 2.31
N VAL A 345 -19.59 6.36 2.07
CA VAL A 345 -21.07 6.35 2.13
C VAL A 345 -21.55 5.99 3.53
N LEU A 346 -20.82 5.17 4.27
CA LEU A 346 -21.25 4.67 5.59
C LEU A 346 -20.41 5.22 6.74
N ALA A 347 -19.09 4.97 6.76
CA ALA A 347 -18.22 5.29 7.90
C ALA A 347 -18.21 6.78 8.22
N LEU A 348 -17.88 7.61 7.23
CA LEU A 348 -17.72 9.05 7.43
C LEU A 348 -19.04 9.71 7.85
N PRO A 349 -20.19 9.51 7.15
CA PRO A 349 -21.45 10.08 7.59
C PRO A 349 -21.88 9.59 8.98
N LEU A 350 -21.76 8.30 9.25
CA LEU A 350 -22.15 7.73 10.54
C LEU A 350 -21.24 8.21 11.66
N GLY A 351 -19.93 8.17 11.46
CA GLY A 351 -18.91 8.57 12.44
C GLY A 351 -19.02 10.05 12.78
N VAL A 352 -19.13 10.92 11.77
CA VAL A 352 -19.33 12.37 11.97
C VAL A 352 -20.65 12.64 12.70
N THR A 353 -21.73 11.97 12.32
CA THR A 353 -23.02 12.12 13.01
C THR A 353 -22.90 11.70 14.47
N LEU A 354 -22.37 10.50 14.78
CA LEU A 354 -22.22 10.03 16.15
C LEU A 354 -21.31 10.93 17.00
N ALA A 355 -20.26 11.48 16.40
CA ALA A 355 -19.29 12.33 17.06
C ALA A 355 -19.80 13.73 17.42
N PHE A 356 -20.53 14.38 16.49
CA PHE A 356 -20.94 15.78 16.61
C PHE A 356 -22.43 15.97 16.94
N HIS A 357 -23.26 14.94 16.83
CA HIS A 357 -24.69 15.11 17.04
C HIS A 357 -25.01 15.42 18.51
N PRO A 358 -25.87 16.42 18.79
CA PRO A 358 -26.16 16.89 20.15
C PRO A 358 -26.74 15.82 21.08
N ASN A 359 -27.38 14.78 20.54
CA ASN A 359 -28.02 13.74 21.37
C ASN A 359 -27.09 12.57 21.72
N THR A 360 -25.97 12.38 21.02
CA THR A 360 -25.10 11.20 21.22
C THR A 360 -23.84 11.52 22.02
N HIS A 361 -23.25 12.71 21.89
CA HIS A 361 -22.06 13.16 22.63
C HIS A 361 -20.89 12.14 22.71
N LEU A 362 -20.75 11.26 21.70
CA LEU A 362 -19.74 10.20 21.73
C LEU A 362 -18.34 10.71 21.38
N GLY A 363 -18.22 11.93 20.83
CA GLY A 363 -16.96 12.56 20.48
C GLY A 363 -16.07 11.63 19.66
N LEU A 364 -14.85 11.38 20.15
CA LEU A 364 -13.88 10.51 19.48
C LEU A 364 -14.37 9.06 19.31
N GLN A 365 -15.14 8.53 20.25
CA GLN A 365 -15.69 7.17 20.15
C GLN A 365 -16.67 7.06 18.98
N GLY A 366 -17.45 8.11 18.71
CA GLY A 366 -18.39 8.15 17.59
C GLY A 366 -17.69 8.01 16.25
N LEU A 367 -16.56 8.71 16.07
CA LEU A 367 -15.72 8.60 14.87
C LEU A 367 -15.22 7.16 14.67
N TRP A 368 -14.69 6.54 15.72
CA TRP A 368 -14.16 5.17 15.64
C TRP A 368 -15.23 4.11 15.43
N ILE A 369 -16.43 4.27 15.98
CA ILE A 369 -17.56 3.35 15.71
C ILE A 369 -17.88 3.31 14.21
N GLY A 370 -17.88 4.47 13.54
CA GLY A 370 -18.04 4.54 12.08
C GLY A 370 -17.00 3.70 11.35
N GLN A 371 -15.74 3.79 11.76
CA GLN A 371 -14.63 3.11 11.07
C GLN A 371 -14.66 1.61 11.31
N VAL A 372 -14.97 1.18 12.54
CA VAL A 372 -15.16 -0.23 12.89
C VAL A 372 -16.24 -0.84 12.00
N ILE A 373 -17.42 -0.22 11.92
CA ILE A 373 -18.54 -0.72 11.11
C ILE A 373 -18.12 -0.86 9.64
N ALA A 374 -17.47 0.16 9.08
CA ALA A 374 -17.03 0.14 7.70
C ALA A 374 -16.02 -0.98 7.42
N LEU A 375 -15.02 -1.15 8.29
CA LEU A 375 -14.03 -2.22 8.15
C LEU A 375 -14.65 -3.62 8.26
N PHE A 376 -15.63 -3.81 9.15
CA PHE A 376 -16.38 -5.07 9.18
C PHE A 376 -17.15 -5.32 7.88
N ILE A 377 -17.74 -4.27 7.28
CA ILE A 377 -18.43 -4.37 5.99
C ILE A 377 -17.42 -4.72 4.87
N VAL A 378 -16.25 -4.07 4.83
CA VAL A 378 -15.20 -4.39 3.85
C VAL A 378 -14.70 -5.80 4.05
N GLY A 379 -14.22 -6.16 5.24
CA GLY A 379 -13.63 -7.46 5.52
C GLY A 379 -14.61 -8.61 5.27
N LEU A 380 -15.84 -8.53 5.78
CA LEU A 380 -16.86 -9.56 5.54
C LEU A 380 -17.32 -9.57 4.09
N GLY A 381 -17.45 -8.40 3.46
CA GLY A 381 -17.84 -8.27 2.05
C GLY A 381 -16.83 -8.91 1.12
N GLU A 382 -15.56 -8.56 1.26
CA GLU A 382 -14.47 -9.14 0.47
C GLU A 382 -14.33 -10.65 0.73
N TYR A 383 -14.44 -11.10 1.99
CA TYR A 383 -14.43 -12.52 2.30
C TYR A 383 -15.60 -13.27 1.67
N THR A 384 -16.79 -12.68 1.65
CA THR A 384 -17.98 -13.27 0.99
C THR A 384 -17.75 -13.40 -0.52
N VAL A 385 -17.13 -12.40 -1.16
CA VAL A 385 -16.74 -12.50 -2.57
C VAL A 385 -15.71 -13.61 -2.80
N VAL A 386 -14.73 -13.77 -1.92
CA VAL A 386 -13.73 -14.84 -2.01
C VAL A 386 -14.37 -16.21 -1.79
N TRP A 387 -15.28 -16.34 -0.83
CA TRP A 387 -15.90 -17.61 -0.45
C TRP A 387 -16.97 -18.08 -1.43
N VAL A 388 -17.97 -17.23 -1.71
CA VAL A 388 -19.13 -17.57 -2.54
C VAL A 388 -18.99 -17.03 -3.96
N GLY A 389 -18.45 -15.82 -4.10
CA GLY A 389 -18.45 -15.06 -5.36
C GLY A 389 -17.27 -15.33 -6.30
N THR A 390 -16.42 -16.33 -6.01
CA THR A 390 -15.24 -16.65 -6.82
C THR A 390 -15.37 -18.02 -7.45
N ASP A 391 -15.51 -18.02 -8.78
CA ASP A 391 -15.33 -19.19 -9.62
C ASP A 391 -13.83 -19.33 -9.95
N TRP A 392 -13.16 -20.22 -9.23
CA TRP A 392 -11.71 -20.41 -9.34
C TRP A 392 -11.27 -20.92 -10.71
N GLU A 393 -12.10 -21.73 -11.39
CA GLU A 393 -11.81 -22.22 -12.74
C GLU A 393 -11.87 -21.08 -13.75
N LYS A 394 -12.88 -20.21 -13.62
CA LYS A 394 -13.01 -19.01 -14.45
C LYS A 394 -11.84 -18.06 -14.25
N GLU A 395 -11.37 -17.86 -13.01
CA GLU A 395 -10.22 -17.00 -12.74
C GLU A 395 -8.91 -17.55 -13.31
N VAL A 396 -8.71 -18.87 -13.27
CA VAL A 396 -7.58 -19.52 -13.96
C VAL A 396 -7.66 -19.28 -15.46
N ARG A 397 -8.85 -19.43 -16.08
CA ARG A 397 -9.03 -19.16 -17.51
C ARG A 397 -8.71 -17.70 -17.86
N HIS A 398 -9.20 -16.74 -17.08
CA HIS A 398 -8.86 -15.32 -17.27
C HIS A 398 -7.35 -15.07 -17.11
N GLY A 399 -6.66 -15.76 -16.20
CA GLY A 399 -5.21 -15.68 -16.05
C GLY A 399 -4.47 -16.19 -17.28
N ILE A 400 -4.91 -17.32 -17.84
CA ILE A 400 -4.35 -17.89 -19.07
C ILE A 400 -4.54 -16.93 -20.25
N GLU A 401 -5.75 -16.39 -20.44
CA GLU A 401 -6.07 -15.45 -21.51
C GLU A 401 -5.20 -14.19 -21.45
N ARG A 402 -4.98 -13.65 -20.24
CA ARG A 402 -4.08 -12.51 -20.01
C ARG A 402 -2.65 -12.82 -20.43
N ASN A 403 -2.11 -13.96 -20.00
CA ASN A 403 -0.75 -14.37 -20.34
C ASN A 403 -0.59 -14.62 -21.85
N GLN A 404 -1.58 -15.25 -22.49
CA GLN A 404 -1.57 -15.48 -23.94
C GLN A 404 -1.66 -14.18 -24.75
N ALA A 405 -2.49 -13.23 -24.32
CA ALA A 405 -2.60 -11.94 -24.99
C ALA A 405 -1.27 -11.17 -24.94
N GLU A 406 -0.58 -11.18 -23.79
CA GLU A 406 0.73 -10.54 -23.66
C GLU A 406 1.80 -11.26 -24.50
N ALA A 407 1.81 -12.60 -24.52
CA ALA A 407 2.72 -13.38 -25.35
C ALA A 407 2.53 -13.09 -26.85
N LYS A 408 1.29 -13.01 -27.33
CA LYS A 408 0.98 -12.66 -28.73
C LYS A 408 1.48 -11.26 -29.10
N ARG A 409 1.28 -10.26 -28.23
CA ARG A 409 1.76 -8.90 -28.45
C ARG A 409 3.28 -8.84 -28.55
N ARG A 410 3.96 -9.59 -27.70
CA ARG A 410 5.41 -9.70 -27.73
C ARG A 410 5.91 -10.31 -29.04
N GLN A 411 5.35 -11.44 -29.46
CA GLN A 411 5.71 -12.07 -30.74
C GLN A 411 5.49 -11.13 -31.92
N MET A 412 4.38 -10.39 -31.95
CA MET A 412 4.11 -9.40 -33.00
C MET A 412 5.15 -8.26 -33.02
N ARG A 413 5.59 -7.79 -31.85
CA ARG A 413 6.61 -6.74 -31.71
C ARG A 413 8.00 -7.23 -32.10
N GLU A 414 8.39 -8.42 -31.65
CA GLU A 414 9.66 -9.05 -32.01
C GLU A 414 9.74 -9.28 -33.52
N HIS A 415 8.65 -9.76 -34.13
CA HIS A 415 8.56 -9.92 -35.58
C HIS A 415 8.66 -8.59 -36.34
N ARG A 416 8.00 -7.53 -35.87
CA ARG A 416 8.13 -6.18 -36.46
C ARG A 416 9.55 -5.61 -36.31
N GLY A 417 10.22 -5.87 -35.19
CA GLY A 417 11.60 -5.48 -34.97
C GLY A 417 12.56 -6.15 -35.95
N GLN A 418 12.40 -7.46 -36.15
CA GLN A 418 13.20 -8.22 -37.12
C GLN A 418 12.98 -7.74 -38.56
N VAL A 419 11.74 -7.48 -38.96
CA VAL A 419 11.44 -6.96 -40.30
C VAL A 419 12.06 -5.57 -40.52
N ALA A 420 12.10 -4.72 -39.49
CA ALA A 420 12.72 -3.40 -39.55
C ALA A 420 14.26 -3.43 -39.54
N GLU A 421 14.89 -4.47 -39.03
CA GLU A 421 16.35 -4.65 -39.09
C GLU A 421 16.83 -5.25 -40.42
N THR A 422 15.95 -5.97 -41.13
CA THR A 422 16.25 -6.58 -42.44
C THR A 422 15.92 -5.72 -43.65
N ALA A 423 15.27 -4.57 -43.45
CA ALA A 423 14.90 -3.59 -44.47
C ALA A 423 15.78 -2.35 -44.35
#